data_AF-A0A645CFQ7-F1
#
_entry.id   AF-A0A645CFQ7-F1
#
_cell.length_a   1.000
_cell.length_b   1.000
_cell.length_c   1.000
_cell.angle_alpha   90.00
_cell.angle_beta   90.00
_cell.angle_gamma   90.00
#
_symmetry.space_group_name_H-M   'P 1'
#
loop_
_entity.id
_entity.type
_entity.pdbx_description
1 polymer ?
#
loop_
_entity_poly.entity_id
_entity_poly.type
_entity_poly.pdbx_seq_one_letter_code
_entity_poly.pdbx_strand_id
1 'polypeptide(L)' 'MGDNENNLDYQEDVFEDFAFIIPAGKWHNILNTGTKALKLYSIYAPPQHPYGTVHKTKEDAMAAEENHSH' A
#
# COMPACT_ATOMS: atom_id res chain seq x y z
N MET A 1 -6.65 7.01 -5.20
CA MET A 1 -6.45 5.97 -6.22
C MET A 1 -6.95 6.48 -7.57
N GLY A 2 -6.54 5.85 -8.67
CA GLY A 2 -6.98 6.22 -10.01
C GLY A 2 -6.41 5.32 -11.11
N ASP A 3 -6.65 5.68 -12.36
CA ASP A 3 -6.24 4.88 -13.53
C ASP A 3 -4.75 4.99 -13.87
N ASN A 4 -4.08 6.06 -13.46
CA ASN A 4 -2.64 6.24 -13.66
C ASN A 4 -2.03 7.09 -12.53
N GLU A 5 -0.71 7.05 -12.40
CA GLU A 5 0.04 7.77 -11.35
C GLU A 5 -0.23 9.29 -11.35
N ASN A 6 -0.45 9.87 -12.53
CA ASN A 6 -0.68 11.30 -12.70
C ASN A 6 -2.14 11.71 -12.53
N ASN A 7 -3.05 10.76 -12.35
CA ASN A 7 -4.49 11.00 -12.20
C ASN A 7 -5.09 10.11 -11.11
N LEU A 8 -4.95 10.55 -9.87
CA LEU A 8 -5.58 9.94 -8.69
C LEU A 8 -6.89 10.68 -8.37
N ASP A 9 -7.96 10.35 -9.10
CA ASP A 9 -9.26 11.04 -9.05
C ASP A 9 -10.14 10.67 -7.86
N TYR A 10 -9.76 9.66 -7.07
CA TYR A 10 -10.44 9.28 -5.83
C TYR A 10 -9.52 9.45 -4.62
N GLN A 11 -9.96 10.21 -3.62
CA GLN A 11 -9.26 10.39 -2.35
C GLN A 11 -10.29 10.47 -1.21
N GLU A 12 -10.03 9.76 -0.13
CA GLU A 12 -10.86 9.75 1.07
C GLU A 12 -10.00 9.67 2.32
N ASP A 13 -10.47 10.31 3.40
CA ASP A 13 -9.90 10.13 4.72
C ASP A 13 -10.45 8.83 5.33
N VAL A 14 -9.54 7.99 5.85
CA VAL A 14 -9.88 6.70 6.47
C VAL A 14 -9.47 6.69 7.92
N PHE A 15 -10.27 6.03 8.75
CA PHE A 15 -10.11 6.01 10.20
C PHE A 15 -10.11 4.57 10.73
N GLU A 16 -10.07 4.44 12.06
CA GLU A 16 -10.30 3.15 12.71
C GLU A 16 -11.62 2.51 12.25
N ASP A 17 -11.63 1.17 12.20
CA ASP A 17 -12.74 0.34 11.73
C ASP A 17 -13.13 0.48 10.24
N PHE A 18 -12.36 1.19 9.43
CA PHE A 18 -12.55 1.22 7.98
C PHE A 18 -11.90 0.02 7.28
N ALA A 19 -12.54 -0.43 6.19
CA ALA A 19 -11.95 -1.28 5.18
C ALA A 19 -12.16 -0.65 3.80
N PHE A 20 -11.14 -0.71 2.96
CA PHE A 20 -11.20 -0.25 1.57
C PHE A 20 -10.55 -1.28 0.66
N ILE A 21 -11.01 -1.31 -0.58
CA ILE A 21 -10.57 -2.28 -1.59
C ILE A 21 -9.82 -1.50 -2.67
N ILE A 22 -8.62 -1.99 -3.02
CA ILE A 22 -7.86 -1.49 -4.15
C ILE A 22 -8.03 -2.51 -5.29
N PRO A 23 -8.78 -2.18 -6.35
CA PRO A 23 -8.93 -3.07 -7.50
C PRO A 23 -7.60 -3.26 -8.25
N ALA A 24 -7.45 -4.41 -8.91
CA ALA A 24 -6.30 -4.68 -9.77
C ALA A 24 -6.17 -3.61 -10.87
N GLY A 25 -4.93 -3.18 -11.13
CA GLY A 25 -4.62 -2.14 -12.12
C GLY A 25 -4.85 -0.70 -11.67
N LYS A 26 -5.30 -0.46 -10.42
CA LYS A 26 -5.46 0.90 -9.89
C LYS A 26 -4.18 1.39 -9.21
N TRP A 27 -3.76 2.59 -9.58
CA TRP A 27 -2.74 3.33 -8.85
C TRP A 27 -3.28 3.79 -7.52
N HIS A 28 -2.51 3.65 -6.45
CA HIS A 28 -2.94 3.94 -5.09
C HIS A 28 -1.77 4.34 -4.20
N ASN A 29 -2.07 5.12 -3.15
CA ASN A 29 -1.13 5.48 -2.11
C ASN A 29 -1.88 5.62 -0.79
N ILE A 30 -1.23 5.28 0.32
CA ILE A 30 -1.77 5.43 1.68
C ILE A 30 -0.80 6.33 2.44
N LEU A 31 -1.30 7.50 2.85
CA LEU A 31 -0.52 8.48 3.59
C LEU A 31 -1.04 8.55 5.04
N ASN A 32 -0.14 8.37 6.00
CA ASN A 32 -0.47 8.65 7.40
C ASN A 32 -0.51 10.17 7.63
N THR A 33 -1.71 10.73 7.75
CA THR A 33 -1.95 12.16 8.04
C THR A 33 -2.10 12.44 9.54
N GLY A 34 -2.06 11.42 10.39
CA GLY A 34 -2.18 11.53 11.85
C GLY A 34 -0.86 11.80 12.56
N THR A 35 -0.92 11.97 13.87
CA THR A 35 0.25 12.24 14.74
C THR A 35 0.84 10.98 15.38
N LYS A 36 0.22 9.82 15.17
CA LYS A 36 0.65 8.52 15.70
C LYS A 36 0.94 7.57 14.54
N ALA A 37 1.67 6.49 14.83
CA ALA A 37 1.92 5.45 13.84
C ALA A 37 0.61 4.80 13.38
N LEU A 38 0.35 4.82 12.08
CA LEU A 38 -0.74 4.09 11.45
C LEU A 38 -0.48 2.59 11.54
N LYS A 39 -1.47 1.84 12.00
CA LYS A 39 -1.43 0.37 12.05
C LYS A 39 -2.53 -0.17 11.14
N LEU A 40 -2.16 -0.99 10.17
CA LEU A 40 -3.08 -1.61 9.22
C LEU A 40 -2.59 -3.02 8.87
N TYR A 41 -3.49 -3.80 8.28
CA TYR A 41 -3.16 -5.06 7.62
C TYR A 41 -3.61 -4.97 6.16
N SER A 42 -2.85 -5.61 5.27
CA SER A 42 -3.17 -5.70 3.84
C SER A 42 -3.32 -7.17 3.47
N ILE A 43 -4.32 -7.47 2.64
CA ILE A 43 -4.55 -8.81 2.10
C ILE A 43 -4.40 -8.74 0.59
N TYR A 44 -3.39 -9.42 0.06
CA TYR A 44 -3.12 -9.47 -1.39
C TYR A 44 -3.66 -10.76 -2.00
N ALA A 45 -4.26 -10.64 -3.18
CA ALA A 45 -4.72 -11.77 -3.98
C ALA A 45 -4.42 -11.51 -5.48
N PRO A 46 -3.47 -12.23 -6.11
CA PRO A 46 -2.60 -13.28 -5.55
C PRO A 46 -1.56 -12.72 -4.54
N PRO A 47 -0.81 -13.58 -3.81
CA PRO A 47 0.23 -13.14 -2.90
C PRO A 47 1.27 -12.24 -3.58
N GLN A 48 1.58 -11.11 -2.95
CA GLN A 48 2.51 -10.10 -3.49
C GLN A 48 3.97 -10.38 -3.11
N HIS A 49 4.24 -10.74 -1.84
CA HIS A 49 5.59 -10.97 -1.34
C HIS A 49 5.86 -12.48 -1.10
N PRO A 50 7.13 -12.92 -1.14
CA PRO A 50 7.53 -14.25 -0.69
C PRO A 50 7.07 -14.57 0.74
N TYR A 51 6.91 -15.86 1.04
CA TYR A 51 6.50 -16.30 2.38
C TYR A 51 7.55 -15.92 3.42
N GLY A 52 7.09 -15.32 4.53
CA GLY A 52 7.96 -14.93 5.65
C GLY A 52 8.70 -13.60 5.47
N THR A 53 8.39 -12.82 4.44
CA THR A 53 8.97 -11.47 4.24
C THR A 53 8.68 -10.56 5.43
N VAL A 54 9.72 -9.90 5.94
CA VAL A 54 9.64 -8.86 6.97
C VAL A 54 10.51 -7.67 6.57
N HIS A 55 9.86 -6.56 6.23
CA HIS A 55 10.52 -5.27 6.03
C HIS A 55 10.31 -4.42 7.29
N LYS A 56 11.39 -4.13 8.03
CA LYS A 56 11.29 -3.35 9.29
C LYS A 56 11.15 -1.86 9.04
N THR A 57 11.75 -1.39 7.95
CA THR A 57 11.72 0.01 7.54
C THR A 57 11.15 0.14 6.13
N LYS A 58 10.77 1.37 5.76
CA LYS A 58 10.29 1.66 4.40
C LYS A 58 11.44 1.49 3.40
N GLU A 59 12.64 1.90 3.80
CA GLU A 59 13.87 1.80 3.01
C GLU A 59 14.19 0.34 2.68
N ASP A 60 14.07 -0.58 3.66
CA ASP A 60 14.25 -2.03 3.42
C ASP A 60 13.27 -2.56 2.37
N ALA A 61 12.01 -2.11 2.44
CA ALA A 61 10.98 -2.51 1.49
C ALA A 61 11.30 -1.99 0.09
N MET A 62 11.66 -0.71 -0.05
CA MET A 62 12.01 -0.12 -1.36
C MET A 62 13.20 -0.85 -2.00
N ALA A 63 14.24 -1.15 -1.22
CA ALA A 63 15.39 -1.91 -1.72
C ALA A 63 15.03 -3.35 -2.12
N ALA A 64 14.10 -4.01 -1.43
CA ALA A 64 13.63 -5.34 -1.79
C ALA A 64 12.78 -5.33 -3.06
N GLU A 65 11.87 -4.36 -3.20
CA GLU A 65 10.99 -4.21 -4.37
C GLU A 65 11.76 -3.80 -5.63
N GLU A 66 12.81 -2.97 -5.53
CA GLU A 66 13.68 -2.65 -6.69
C GLU A 66 14.36 -3.90 -7.28
N ASN A 67 14.59 -4.92 -6.47
CA ASN A 67 15.14 -6.21 -6.91
C ASN A 67 14.06 -7.21 -7.36
N HIS A 68 12.80 -6.94 -7.06
CA HIS A 68 11.64 -7.70 -7.53
C HIS A 68 11.12 -7.02 -8.81
N SER A 69 11.54 -7.52 -9.97
CA SER A 69 11.00 -7.04 -11.26
C SER A 69 9.49 -7.26 -11.30
N HIS A 70 8.72 -6.18 -11.21
CA HIS A 70 7.30 -6.12 -11.56
C HIS A 70 7.11 -5.70 -13.01
#